data_AF-A0A974HUX3-F1
#
_entry.id   AF-A0A974HUX3-F1
#
_cell.length_a   1.000
_cell.length_b   1.000
_cell.length_c   1.000
_cell.angle_alpha   90.00
_cell.angle_beta   90.00
_cell.angle_gamma   90.00
#
_symmetry.space_group_name_H-M   'P 1'
#
loop_
_entity.id
_entity.type
_entity.pdbx_description
1 polymer ?
#
loop_
_entity_poly.entity_id
_entity_poly.type
_entity_poly.pdbx_seq_one_letter_code
_entity_poly.pdbx_strand_id
1 'polypeptide(L)'
;MDKVNQTSDISFLLLGFQNSQIINEFLFVLFLCIYMLTLAANFLIITLVITVSALRSPMYVLLSQLSVSDILLSTNITPNFLWLLLNGGGKISATGCITQFYSYCVSASSEFYLLTVMSHDRYLAICSPLHYVSIMDFRLCLYMSLCSWGVALILSLFGNLLTFSLQFCVPYVLDYYFCDFTPIITYLVLQVI
;
A
#
# COMPACT_ATOMS: atom_id res chain seq x y z
N MET A 1 13.70 -45.66 7.21
CA MET A 1 14.15 -44.33 7.68
C MET A 1 13.72 -43.34 6.61
N ASP A 2 12.47 -42.90 6.68
CA ASP A 2 11.92 -41.96 5.70
C ASP A 2 12.00 -40.57 6.32
N LYS A 3 13.00 -39.79 5.88
CA LYS A 3 13.07 -38.36 6.17
C LYS A 3 11.92 -37.69 5.42
N VAL A 4 10.81 -37.48 6.10
CA VAL A 4 9.80 -36.51 5.67
C VAL A 4 10.45 -35.14 5.73
N ASN A 5 10.73 -34.54 4.56
CA ASN A 5 11.06 -33.13 4.46
C ASN A 5 9.84 -32.32 4.92
N GLN A 6 9.75 -32.04 6.22
CA GLN A 6 8.79 -31.07 6.77
C GLN A 6 9.32 -29.65 6.54
N THR A 7 9.36 -29.21 5.28
CA THR A 7 9.09 -27.80 5.00
C THR A 7 7.58 -27.67 5.01
N SER A 8 7.00 -27.59 6.20
CA SER A 8 5.59 -27.22 6.35
C SER A 8 5.40 -25.87 5.66
N ASP A 9 4.70 -25.85 4.53
CA ASP A 9 4.25 -24.62 3.88
C ASP A 9 3.42 -23.82 4.89
N ILE A 10 4.06 -22.83 5.52
CA ILE A 10 3.40 -21.93 6.47
C ILE A 10 2.41 -21.10 5.64
N SER A 11 1.14 -21.42 5.79
CA SER A 11 0.02 -20.73 5.14
C SER A 11 -0.78 -19.99 6.20
N PHE A 12 -1.05 -18.72 5.95
CA PHE A 12 -1.87 -17.88 6.80
C PHE A 12 -3.33 -18.09 6.42
N LEU A 13 -4.17 -18.40 7.40
CA LEU A 13 -5.62 -18.49 7.24
C LEU A 13 -6.19 -17.09 7.41
N LEU A 14 -6.82 -16.54 6.37
CA LEU A 14 -7.65 -15.35 6.48
C LEU A 14 -9.09 -15.80 6.70
N LEU A 15 -9.62 -15.50 7.88
CA LEU A 15 -11.01 -15.77 8.20
C LEU A 15 -11.91 -14.87 7.35
N GLY A 16 -12.84 -15.46 6.60
CA GLY A 16 -13.84 -14.68 5.87
C GLY A 16 -14.88 -14.08 6.81
N PHE A 17 -15.68 -13.13 6.31
CA PHE A 17 -16.79 -12.56 7.07
C PHE A 17 -17.82 -13.65 7.42
N GLN A 18 -18.19 -13.78 8.71
CA GLN A 18 -19.32 -14.61 9.18
C GLN A 18 -20.69 -13.96 8.86
N ASN A 19 -20.83 -13.32 7.71
CA ASN A 19 -22.07 -12.71 7.26
C ASN A 19 -22.87 -13.70 6.40
N SER A 20 -24.16 -13.41 6.20
CA SER A 20 -24.97 -14.17 5.23
C SER A 20 -24.42 -13.98 3.81
N GLN A 21 -24.58 -15.01 2.98
CA GLN A 21 -24.09 -15.01 1.59
C GLN A 21 -24.55 -13.78 0.79
N ILE A 22 -25.80 -13.34 1.01
CA ILE A 22 -26.39 -12.15 0.38
C ILE A 22 -25.60 -10.88 0.71
N ILE A 23 -25.15 -10.72 1.96
CA ILE A 23 -24.37 -9.55 2.39
C ILE A 23 -22.99 -9.58 1.74
N ASN A 24 -22.32 -10.74 1.69
CA ASN A 24 -21.00 -10.86 1.06
C ASN A 24 -21.04 -10.59 -0.45
N GLU A 25 -22.06 -11.07 -1.15
CA GLU A 25 -22.29 -10.77 -2.57
C GLU A 25 -22.52 -9.27 -2.81
N PHE A 26 -23.34 -8.62 -1.96
CA PHE A 26 -23.54 -7.17 -2.03
C PHE A 26 -22.24 -6.39 -1.79
N LEU A 27 -21.48 -6.74 -0.74
CA LEU A 27 -20.19 -6.11 -0.44
C LEU A 27 -19.20 -6.31 -1.58
N PHE A 28 -19.14 -7.51 -2.17
CA PHE A 28 -18.28 -7.78 -3.32
C PHE A 28 -18.56 -6.81 -4.47
N VAL A 29 -19.83 -6.66 -4.86
CA VAL A 29 -20.22 -5.73 -5.95
C VAL A 29 -19.87 -4.29 -5.58
N LEU A 30 -20.16 -3.86 -4.36
CA LEU A 30 -19.87 -2.51 -3.88
C LEU A 30 -18.36 -2.20 -3.95
N PHE A 31 -17.52 -3.05 -3.37
CA PHE A 31 -16.08 -2.85 -3.32
C PHE A 31 -15.43 -3.00 -4.70
N LEU A 32 -15.96 -3.86 -5.57
CA LEU A 32 -15.53 -3.95 -6.95
C LEU A 32 -15.82 -2.64 -7.71
N CYS A 33 -17.00 -2.06 -7.53
CA CYS A 33 -17.33 -0.77 -8.13
C CYS A 33 -16.40 0.35 -7.64
N ILE A 34 -16.14 0.41 -6.33
CA ILE A 34 -15.20 1.38 -5.74
C ILE A 34 -13.80 1.19 -6.33
N TYR A 35 -13.31 -0.05 -6.40
CA TYR A 35 -12.01 -0.36 -6.99
C TYR A 35 -11.88 0.13 -8.44
N MET A 36 -12.85 -0.20 -9.29
CA MET A 36 -12.84 0.22 -10.68
C MET A 36 -12.90 1.75 -10.83
N LEU A 37 -13.68 2.44 -9.98
CA LEU A 37 -13.73 3.90 -9.95
C LEU A 37 -12.39 4.50 -9.53
N THR A 38 -11.75 3.96 -8.49
CA THR A 38 -10.43 4.39 -8.02
C THR A 38 -9.37 4.23 -9.10
N LEU A 39 -9.35 3.09 -9.80
CA LEU A 39 -8.45 2.87 -10.92
C LEU A 39 -8.72 3.89 -12.04
N ALA A 40 -9.97 4.03 -12.48
CA ALA A 40 -10.34 4.93 -13.56
C ALA A 40 -9.97 6.38 -13.25
N ALA A 41 -10.23 6.86 -12.02
CA ALA A 41 -9.90 8.21 -11.60
C ALA A 41 -8.39 8.46 -11.60
N ASN A 42 -7.60 7.54 -11.04
CA ASN A 42 -6.14 7.68 -10.98
C ASN A 42 -5.49 7.56 -12.37
N PHE A 43 -5.95 6.65 -13.22
CA PHE A 43 -5.50 6.56 -14.61
C PHE A 43 -5.84 7.84 -15.39
N LEU A 44 -7.01 8.43 -15.15
CA LEU A 44 -7.40 9.69 -15.76
C LEU A 44 -6.44 10.82 -15.35
N ILE A 45 -6.10 10.94 -14.06
CA ILE A 45 -5.14 11.93 -13.57
C ILE A 45 -3.79 11.77 -14.28
N ILE A 46 -3.24 10.55 -14.27
CA ILE A 46 -1.95 10.26 -14.91
C ILE A 46 -2.00 10.64 -16.41
N THR A 47 -3.06 10.24 -17.10
CA THR A 47 -3.25 10.51 -18.53
C THR A 47 -3.34 12.01 -18.82
N LEU A 48 -4.10 12.77 -18.02
CA LEU A 48 -4.26 14.21 -18.19
C LEU A 48 -2.93 14.94 -18.01
N VAL A 49 -2.13 14.56 -17.02
CA VAL A 49 -0.81 15.19 -16.77
C VAL A 49 0.17 14.91 -17.90
N ILE A 50 0.14 13.72 -18.49
CA ILE A 50 1.01 13.34 -19.62
C ILE A 50 0.59 14.07 -20.91
N THR A 51 -0.71 14.08 -21.21
CA THR A 51 -1.27 14.54 -22.49
C THR A 51 -1.42 16.06 -22.57
N VAL A 52 -1.76 16.73 -21.47
CA VAL A 52 -2.02 18.17 -21.46
C VAL A 52 -0.80 18.93 -20.93
N SER A 53 -0.09 19.61 -21.82
CA SER A 53 1.13 20.37 -21.47
C SER A 53 0.90 21.45 -20.40
N ALA A 54 -0.28 22.07 -20.38
CA ALA A 54 -0.67 23.06 -19.38
C ALA A 54 -0.77 22.48 -17.95
N LEU A 55 -0.96 21.17 -17.81
CA LEU A 55 -0.98 20.46 -16.52
C LEU A 55 0.40 19.95 -16.09
N ARG A 56 1.50 20.27 -16.79
CA ARG A 56 2.86 19.86 -16.38
C ARG A 56 3.47 20.72 -15.27
N SER A 57 2.65 21.30 -14.41
CA SER A 57 3.15 22.03 -13.24
C SER A 57 3.64 21.05 -12.16
N PRO A 58 4.54 21.47 -11.24
CA PRO A 58 5.09 20.61 -10.19
C PRO A 58 4.01 19.88 -9.37
N MET A 59 2.94 20.58 -8.99
CA MET A 59 1.83 20.00 -8.22
C MET A 59 1.15 18.84 -8.95
N TYR A 60 0.87 18.98 -10.24
CA TYR A 60 0.20 17.93 -11.02
C TYR A 60 1.13 16.74 -11.30
N VAL A 61 2.44 16.96 -11.43
CA VAL A 61 3.42 15.88 -11.49
C VAL A 61 3.42 15.09 -10.18
N LEU A 62 3.44 15.75 -9.02
CA LEU A 62 3.31 15.08 -7.72
C LEU A 62 1.98 14.33 -7.60
N LEU A 63 0.88 14.92 -8.06
CA LEU A 63 -0.42 14.27 -8.06
C LEU A 63 -0.43 13.00 -8.93
N SER A 64 0.26 13.02 -10.09
CA SER A 64 0.39 11.81 -10.91
C SER A 64 1.16 10.69 -10.20
N GLN A 65 2.14 11.04 -9.37
CA GLN A 65 2.93 10.07 -8.60
C GLN A 65 2.12 9.54 -7.41
N LEU A 66 1.31 10.40 -6.79
CA LEU A 66 0.33 9.98 -5.77
C LEU A 66 -0.68 9.00 -6.36
N SER A 67 -1.20 9.28 -7.55
CA SER A 67 -2.10 8.37 -8.27
C SER A 67 -1.47 7.02 -8.60
N VAL A 68 -0.17 6.96 -8.90
CA VAL A 68 0.56 5.69 -9.06
C VAL A 68 0.59 4.91 -7.75
N SER A 69 0.83 5.59 -6.62
CA SER A 69 0.78 4.96 -5.30
C SER A 69 -0.61 4.43 -4.95
N ASP A 70 -1.66 5.22 -5.19
CA ASP A 70 -3.05 4.82 -4.94
C ASP A 70 -3.44 3.57 -5.75
N ILE A 71 -3.02 3.49 -7.02
CA ILE A 71 -3.24 2.31 -7.87
C ILE A 71 -2.50 1.10 -7.29
N LEU A 72 -1.25 1.27 -6.87
CA LEU A 72 -0.45 0.18 -6.29
C LEU A 72 -1.07 -0.33 -4.99
N LEU A 73 -1.46 0.57 -4.10
CA LEU A 73 -2.09 0.27 -2.81
C LEU A 73 -3.42 -0.47 -3.01
N SER A 74 -4.31 0.09 -3.83
CA SER A 74 -5.63 -0.51 -4.10
C SER A 74 -5.51 -1.88 -4.77
N THR A 75 -4.63 -2.02 -5.77
CA THR A 75 -4.41 -3.29 -6.47
C THR A 75 -3.76 -4.34 -5.56
N ASN A 76 -3.00 -3.93 -4.54
CA ASN A 76 -2.36 -4.86 -3.60
C ASN A 76 -3.36 -5.44 -2.57
N ILE A 77 -4.32 -4.64 -2.10
CA ILE A 77 -5.26 -5.03 -1.05
C ILE A 77 -6.57 -5.57 -1.63
N THR A 78 -7.19 -4.83 -2.54
CA THR A 78 -8.59 -5.04 -2.92
C THR A 78 -8.85 -6.36 -3.65
N PRO A 79 -7.98 -6.88 -4.54
CA PRO A 79 -8.21 -8.17 -5.18
C PRO A 79 -8.25 -9.35 -4.20
N ASN A 80 -7.32 -9.37 -3.23
CA ASN A 80 -7.31 -10.40 -2.19
C ASN A 80 -8.57 -10.29 -1.32
N PHE A 81 -8.96 -9.07 -0.96
CA PHE A 81 -10.17 -8.82 -0.19
C PHE A 81 -11.45 -9.30 -0.91
N LEU A 82 -11.59 -8.97 -2.20
CA LEU A 82 -12.72 -9.40 -3.03
C LEU A 82 -12.77 -10.93 -3.15
N TRP A 83 -11.62 -11.58 -3.28
CA TRP A 83 -11.53 -13.03 -3.31
C TRP A 83 -11.97 -13.68 -2.00
N LEU A 84 -11.65 -13.08 -0.85
CA LEU A 84 -12.10 -13.56 0.46
C LEU A 84 -13.62 -13.42 0.65
N LEU A 85 -14.21 -12.34 0.14
CA LEU A 85 -15.65 -12.12 0.19
C LEU A 85 -16.43 -13.21 -0.58
N LEU A 86 -15.92 -13.62 -1.74
CA LEU A 86 -16.57 -14.66 -2.56
C LEU A 86 -16.43 -16.06 -1.96
N ASN A 87 -15.26 -16.38 -1.38
CA ASN A 87 -14.97 -17.75 -0.93
C ASN A 87 -15.26 -18.00 0.55
N GLY A 88 -15.67 -16.97 1.30
CA GLY A 88 -15.93 -17.09 2.74
C GLY A 88 -14.67 -17.35 3.57
N GLY A 89 -13.49 -17.01 3.03
CA GLY A 89 -12.19 -17.22 3.64
C GLY A 89 -11.20 -17.88 2.68
N GLY A 90 -9.92 -17.91 3.07
CA GLY A 90 -8.90 -18.52 2.25
C GLY A 90 -7.50 -18.51 2.85
N LYS A 91 -6.55 -19.10 2.12
CA LYS A 91 -5.16 -19.24 2.57
C LYS A 91 -4.25 -18.40 1.69
N ILE A 92 -3.43 -17.57 2.31
CA ILE A 92 -2.32 -16.88 1.65
C ILE A 92 -1.00 -17.54 2.08
N SER A 93 -0.05 -17.70 1.17
CA SER A 93 1.28 -18.19 1.52
C SER A 93 2.02 -17.15 2.36
N ALA A 94 3.00 -17.59 3.16
CA ALA A 94 3.79 -16.64 3.93
C ALA A 94 4.54 -15.64 3.06
N THR A 95 5.11 -16.08 1.95
CA THR A 95 5.74 -15.21 0.96
C THR A 95 4.75 -14.21 0.34
N GLY A 96 3.51 -14.61 0.08
CA GLY A 96 2.46 -13.73 -0.42
C GLY A 96 2.10 -12.64 0.59
N CYS A 97 1.96 -13.02 1.86
CA CYS A 97 1.68 -12.11 2.97
C CYS A 97 2.79 -11.07 3.18
N ILE A 98 4.05 -11.53 3.20
CA ILE A 98 5.25 -10.67 3.31
C ILE A 98 5.28 -9.68 2.14
N THR A 99 5.06 -10.16 0.91
CA THR A 99 5.07 -9.31 -0.29
C THR A 99 3.96 -8.28 -0.24
N GLN A 100 2.73 -8.69 0.13
CA GLN A 100 1.59 -7.78 0.24
C GLN A 100 1.85 -6.69 1.27
N PHE A 101 2.38 -7.05 2.45
CA PHE A 101 2.66 -6.07 3.49
C PHE A 101 3.79 -5.12 3.10
N TYR A 102 4.87 -5.63 2.51
CA TYR A 102 5.95 -4.78 2.01
C TYR A 102 5.43 -3.75 0.99
N SER A 103 4.65 -4.19 -0.01
CA SER A 103 4.04 -3.30 -1.00
C SER A 103 3.09 -2.28 -0.38
N TYR A 104 2.34 -2.67 0.66
CA TYR A 104 1.51 -1.76 1.43
C TYR A 104 2.33 -0.66 2.11
N CYS A 105 3.38 -1.02 2.85
CA CYS A 105 4.25 -0.06 3.53
C CYS A 105 4.90 0.92 2.56
N VAL A 106 5.38 0.42 1.41
CA VAL A 106 6.00 1.27 0.39
C VAL A 106 4.99 2.29 -0.14
N SER A 107 3.79 1.84 -0.51
CA SER A 107 2.75 2.72 -1.06
C SER A 107 2.33 3.77 -0.03
N ALA A 108 1.95 3.35 1.18
CA ALA A 108 1.51 4.26 2.24
C ALA A 108 2.60 5.27 2.66
N SER A 109 3.87 4.83 2.76
CA SER A 109 4.98 5.72 3.07
C SER A 109 5.22 6.72 1.93
N SER A 110 5.14 6.27 0.68
CA SER A 110 5.31 7.13 -0.49
C SER A 110 4.21 8.19 -0.58
N GLU A 111 2.95 7.85 -0.29
CA GLU A 111 1.83 8.80 -0.18
C GLU A 111 2.13 9.88 0.84
N PHE A 112 2.56 9.49 2.05
CA PHE A 112 2.90 10.44 3.11
C PHE A 112 4.01 11.41 2.68
N TYR A 113 5.08 10.91 2.06
CA TYR A 113 6.17 11.75 1.58
C TYR A 113 5.74 12.65 0.43
N LEU A 114 4.95 12.14 -0.52
CA LEU A 114 4.43 12.93 -1.65
C LEU A 114 3.50 14.04 -1.16
N LEU A 115 2.58 13.73 -0.23
CA LEU A 115 1.71 14.74 0.40
C LEU A 115 2.51 15.81 1.14
N THR A 116 3.58 15.40 1.83
CA THR A 116 4.51 16.34 2.48
C THR A 116 5.14 17.28 1.45
N VAL A 117 5.67 16.75 0.35
CA VAL A 117 6.26 17.56 -0.73
C VAL A 117 5.20 18.48 -1.37
N MET A 118 3.97 18.01 -1.58
CA MET A 118 2.87 18.83 -2.10
C MET A 118 2.49 19.97 -1.14
N SER A 119 2.47 19.71 0.17
CA SER A 119 2.24 20.76 1.16
C SER A 119 3.36 21.80 1.17
N HIS A 120 4.60 21.37 1.00
CA HIS A 120 5.76 22.24 0.89
C HIS A 120 5.73 23.08 -0.40
N ASP A 121 5.29 22.49 -1.52
CA ASP A 121 5.04 23.21 -2.78
C ASP A 121 4.05 24.36 -2.58
N ARG A 122 2.89 24.06 -1.98
CA ARG A 122 1.86 25.08 -1.70
C ARG A 122 2.38 26.15 -0.74
N TYR A 123 3.15 25.77 0.28
CA TYR A 123 3.78 26.72 1.20
C TYR A 123 4.71 27.69 0.49
N LEU A 124 5.61 27.20 -0.37
CA LEU A 124 6.53 28.07 -1.12
C LEU A 124 5.80 28.99 -2.09
N ALA A 125 4.73 28.51 -2.72
CA ALA A 125 3.93 29.31 -3.64
C ALA A 125 3.25 30.50 -2.93
N ILE A 126 2.83 30.34 -1.66
CA ILE A 126 2.15 31.36 -0.87
C ILE A 126 3.14 32.30 -0.18
N CYS A 127 4.14 31.74 0.51
CA CYS A 127 5.02 32.51 1.38
C CYS A 127 6.19 33.17 0.62
N SER A 128 6.57 32.62 -0.55
CA SER A 128 7.74 33.08 -1.31
C SER A 128 7.48 33.14 -2.83
N PRO A 129 6.41 33.83 -3.30
CA PRO A 129 5.99 33.77 -4.70
C PRO A 129 7.07 34.24 -5.70
N LEU A 130 7.89 35.24 -5.35
CA LEU A 130 8.96 35.75 -6.22
C LEU A 130 10.10 34.74 -6.41
N HIS A 131 10.34 33.87 -5.42
CA HIS A 131 11.40 32.87 -5.48
C HIS A 131 10.87 31.48 -5.89
N TYR A 132 9.55 31.27 -5.85
CA TYR A 132 8.92 29.98 -6.13
C TYR A 132 9.35 29.38 -7.46
N VAL A 133 9.32 30.17 -8.55
CA VAL A 133 9.68 29.69 -9.91
C VAL A 133 11.17 29.32 -10.03
N SER A 134 12.02 29.92 -9.20
CA SER A 134 13.46 29.60 -9.14
C SER A 134 13.74 28.35 -8.29
N ILE A 135 12.95 28.16 -7.21
CA ILE A 135 13.13 27.06 -6.26
C ILE A 135 12.46 25.78 -6.77
N MET A 136 11.19 25.86 -7.17
CA MET A 136 10.38 24.71 -7.54
C MET A 136 10.23 24.59 -9.05
N ASP A 137 11.14 23.85 -9.67
CA ASP A 137 11.08 23.51 -11.09
C ASP A 137 10.65 22.05 -11.31
N PHE A 138 10.39 21.70 -12.58
CA PHE A 138 9.97 20.35 -12.97
C PHE A 138 11.01 19.27 -12.59
N ARG A 139 12.31 19.60 -12.66
CA ARG A 139 13.39 18.64 -12.37
C ARG A 139 13.46 18.33 -10.88
N LEU A 140 13.36 19.36 -10.03
CA LEU A 140 13.32 19.18 -8.58
C LEU A 140 12.10 18.37 -8.16
N CYS A 141 10.93 18.63 -8.75
CA CYS A 141 9.73 17.85 -8.50
C CYS A 141 9.92 16.35 -8.81
N LEU A 142 10.52 16.04 -9.96
CA LEU A 142 10.84 14.67 -10.33
C LEU A 142 11.86 14.03 -9.37
N TYR A 143 12.89 14.78 -8.98
CA TYR A 143 13.88 14.34 -8.00
C TYR A 143 13.25 14.06 -6.63
N MET A 144 12.44 14.98 -6.11
CA MET A 144 11.72 14.82 -4.85
C MET A 144 10.81 13.59 -4.89
N SER A 145 10.08 13.37 -5.98
CA SER A 145 9.28 12.17 -6.17
C SER A 145 10.13 10.89 -6.11
N LEU A 146 11.24 10.84 -6.85
CA LEU A 146 12.15 9.70 -6.81
C LEU A 146 12.72 9.45 -5.40
N CYS A 147 13.05 10.52 -4.67
CA CYS A 147 13.46 10.43 -3.28
C CYS A 147 12.33 9.89 -2.38
N SER A 148 11.09 10.36 -2.55
CA SER A 148 9.93 9.86 -1.80
C SER A 148 9.77 8.35 -1.97
N TRP A 149 9.82 7.86 -3.21
CA TRP A 149 9.77 6.42 -3.51
C TRP A 149 10.99 5.67 -2.95
N GLY A 150 12.19 6.21 -3.13
CA GLY A 150 13.43 5.58 -2.64
C GLY A 150 13.48 5.45 -1.11
N VAL A 151 13.10 6.51 -0.39
CA VAL A 151 13.03 6.51 1.07
C VAL A 151 11.93 5.55 1.55
N ALA A 152 10.76 5.54 0.91
CA ALA A 152 9.69 4.60 1.22
C ALA A 152 10.15 3.14 1.04
N LEU A 153 10.86 2.83 -0.04
CA LEU A 153 11.43 1.50 -0.28
C LEU A 153 12.43 1.10 0.81
N ILE A 154 13.40 1.97 1.13
CA ILE A 154 14.46 1.68 2.11
C ILE A 154 13.86 1.47 3.51
N LEU A 155 12.99 2.36 3.96
CA LEU A 155 12.39 2.28 5.29
C LEU A 155 11.44 1.09 5.40
N SER A 156 10.66 0.81 4.37
CA SER A 156 9.79 -0.37 4.34
C SER A 156 10.61 -1.66 4.37
N LEU A 157 11.72 -1.72 3.62
CA LEU A 157 12.60 -2.87 3.59
C LEU A 157 13.28 -3.09 4.95
N PHE A 158 13.83 -2.03 5.54
CA PHE A 158 14.43 -2.08 6.86
C PHE A 158 13.43 -2.50 7.94
N GLY A 159 12.24 -1.90 7.94
CA GLY A 159 11.16 -2.25 8.85
C GLY A 159 10.76 -3.72 8.72
N ASN A 160 10.50 -4.17 7.49
CA ASN A 160 10.18 -5.57 7.21
C ASN A 160 11.29 -6.54 7.67
N LEU A 161 12.57 -6.25 7.36
CA LEU A 161 13.69 -7.08 7.79
C LEU A 161 13.81 -7.16 9.31
N LEU A 162 13.66 -6.04 10.01
CA LEU A 162 13.65 -6.04 11.48
C LEU A 162 12.51 -6.90 12.01
N THR A 163 11.33 -6.73 11.43
CA THR A 163 10.15 -7.46 11.87
C THR A 163 10.26 -8.96 11.62
N PHE A 164 10.74 -9.41 10.46
CA PHE A 164 10.92 -10.84 10.18
C PHE A 164 12.15 -11.46 10.85
N SER A 165 13.12 -10.66 11.28
CA SER A 165 14.27 -11.14 12.05
C SER A 165 13.92 -11.49 13.50
N LEU A 166 12.81 -10.96 14.01
CA LEU A 166 12.21 -11.41 15.27
C LEU A 166 11.56 -12.77 15.01
N GLN A 167 12.18 -13.86 15.48
CA GLN A 167 11.72 -15.23 15.21
C GLN A 167 10.27 -15.46 15.63
N PHE A 168 9.37 -15.54 14.64
CA PHE A 168 7.98 -15.91 14.84
C PHE A 168 7.85 -17.44 14.83
N CYS A 169 7.61 -18.03 16.01
CA CYS A 169 7.61 -19.48 16.22
C CYS A 169 6.23 -19.99 16.66
N VAL A 170 5.15 -19.65 15.93
CA VAL A 170 3.79 -20.18 16.16
C VAL A 170 3.02 -20.17 14.83
N PRO A 171 2.14 -21.13 14.52
CA PRO A 171 1.21 -20.99 13.38
C PRO A 171 0.23 -19.84 13.64
N TYR A 172 0.37 -18.75 12.88
CA TYR A 172 -0.44 -17.54 13.04
C TYR A 172 -1.75 -17.65 12.26
N VAL A 173 -2.88 -17.59 12.97
CA VAL A 173 -4.20 -17.30 12.41
C VAL A 173 -4.35 -15.78 12.39
N LEU A 174 -4.52 -15.18 11.21
CA LEU A 174 -4.72 -13.74 11.06
C LEU A 174 -6.22 -13.49 10.82
N ASP A 175 -6.90 -12.91 11.80
CA ASP A 175 -8.33 -12.52 11.72
C ASP A 175 -8.57 -11.23 10.91
N TYR A 176 -7.67 -10.90 9.97
CA TYR A 176 -7.72 -9.67 9.20
C TYR A 176 -7.82 -9.93 7.71
N TYR A 177 -8.55 -9.04 7.02
CA TYR A 177 -8.87 -9.09 5.59
C TYR A 177 -7.68 -8.80 4.66
N PHE A 178 -6.55 -8.39 5.23
CA PHE A 178 -5.25 -8.20 4.61
C PHE A 178 -4.18 -8.60 5.63
N CYS A 179 -2.94 -8.80 5.20
CA CYS A 179 -1.84 -9.04 6.12
C CYS A 179 -1.52 -7.79 6.95
N ASP A 180 -2.19 -7.65 8.09
CA ASP A 180 -1.99 -6.58 9.06
C ASP A 180 -1.09 -7.03 10.22
N PHE A 181 -0.30 -6.10 10.75
CA PHE A 181 0.61 -6.27 11.89
C PHE A 181 -0.04 -6.04 13.25
N THR A 182 -1.27 -5.51 13.28
CA THR A 182 -2.03 -5.33 14.52
C THR A 182 -2.06 -6.57 15.43
N PRO A 183 -2.29 -7.80 14.94
CA PRO A 183 -2.17 -8.99 15.79
C PRO A 183 -0.72 -9.25 16.22
N ILE A 184 0.27 -9.01 15.36
CA ILE A 184 1.69 -9.30 15.62
C ILE A 184 2.27 -8.44 16.76
N ILE A 185 1.95 -7.15 16.81
CA ILE A 185 2.38 -6.26 17.91
C ILE A 185 1.70 -6.63 19.22
N THR A 186 0.42 -7.00 19.18
CA THR A 186 -0.34 -7.36 20.39
C THR A 186 0.22 -8.63 21.04
N TYR A 187 0.66 -9.61 20.25
CA TYR A 187 1.34 -10.80 20.77
C TYR A 187 2.77 -10.53 21.25
N LEU A 188 3.49 -9.56 20.66
CA LEU A 188 4.83 -9.14 21.11
C LEU A 188 4.80 -8.48 22.49
N VAL A 189 3.75 -7.73 22.83
CA VAL A 189 3.58 -7.12 24.16
C VAL A 189 3.28 -8.17 25.23
N LEU A 190 2.56 -9.23 24.89
CA LEU A 190 2.23 -10.35 25.80
C LEU A 190 3.42 -11.31 26.08
N GLN A 191 4.52 -11.21 25.33
CA GLN A 191 5.72 -12.01 25.55
C GLN A 191 6.81 -11.26 26.34
N VAL A 192 6.59 -9.98 26.62
CA VAL A 192 7.50 -9.08 27.36
C VAL A 192 6.93 -8.71 28.75
N ILE A 193 5.70 -9.13 29.06
CA ILE A 193 5.05 -9.05 30.39
C ILE A 193 4.83 -10.47 30.90
#